data_AF-A0A7C2I850-F1
#
_entry.id   AF-A0A7C2I850-F1
#
_cell.length_a   1.000
_cell.length_b   1.000
_cell.length_c   1.000
_cell.angle_alpha   90.00
_cell.angle_beta   90.00
_cell.angle_gamma   90.00
#
_symmetry.space_group_name_H-M   'P 1'
#
loop_
_entity.id
_entity.type
_entity.pdbx_description
1 polymer ?
#
loop_
_entity_poly.entity_id
_entity_poly.type
_entity_poly.pdbx_seq_one_letter_code
_entity_poly.pdbx_strand_id
1 'polypeptide(L)'
;MSFVPAVPLGGYAGWRLLQATLGAQQAAFAARPDRAAEAAHVRDRIAAVQSAEDLLADRRLLGVALGAFGLEADINARAFLRQVLTGDPGDPAALVNRLADKRYLALNRAFGFGGPGAPRTGEAGFADRLIAAHRERSFAAAVGEQDPALRLALNLRTELPEIAAGQGSENAKWYAVLASPRLRAVFETAFGLPKAFAAIDIDRQLAVMKAKAKAALGTDSVPAIAAERSEALVRLYLLRADAGPPGLRGGDPAAVALQLLGGG
;
A
#
# COMPACT_ATOMS: atom_id res chain seq x y z
N MET A 1 23.75 3.07 -4.00
CA MET A 1 22.87 4.26 -4.04
C MET A 1 21.41 3.80 -4.09
N SER A 2 20.50 4.43 -3.34
CA SER A 2 19.06 4.17 -3.45
C SER A 2 18.54 4.51 -4.86
N PHE A 3 17.45 3.89 -5.28
CA PHE A 3 16.79 4.29 -6.54
C PHE A 3 16.05 5.60 -6.30
N VAL A 4 16.18 6.53 -7.23
CA VAL A 4 15.47 7.81 -7.19
C VAL A 4 14.47 7.81 -8.35
N PRO A 5 13.16 7.71 -8.08
CA PRO A 5 12.13 7.83 -9.09
C PRO A 5 12.15 9.23 -9.72
N ALA A 6 11.96 9.30 -11.03
CA ALA A 6 11.84 10.56 -11.77
C ALA A 6 10.45 11.17 -11.53
N VAL A 7 10.38 12.05 -10.53
CA VAL A 7 9.17 12.78 -10.13
C VAL A 7 9.51 14.27 -9.97
N PRO A 8 9.77 15.00 -11.08
CA PRO A 8 10.23 16.39 -11.02
C PRO A 8 9.10 17.39 -10.69
N LEU A 9 7.84 16.95 -10.75
CA LEU A 9 6.65 17.76 -10.50
C LEU A 9 5.85 17.10 -9.39
N GLY A 10 5.29 17.89 -8.48
CA GLY A 10 4.30 17.44 -7.50
C GLY A 10 2.88 17.39 -8.07
N GLY A 11 1.94 16.99 -7.22
CA GLY A 11 0.53 17.14 -7.51
C GLY A 11 0.00 16.32 -8.68
N TYR A 12 -1.09 16.76 -9.28
CA TYR A 12 -1.74 16.05 -10.39
C TYR A 12 -0.88 16.02 -11.67
N ALA A 13 -0.08 17.06 -11.93
CA ALA A 13 0.84 17.07 -13.07
C ALA A 13 1.95 16.02 -12.89
N GLY A 14 2.54 15.96 -11.69
CA GLY A 14 3.48 14.92 -11.28
C GLY A 14 2.90 13.51 -11.41
N TRP A 15 1.66 13.32 -10.96
CA TRP A 15 0.94 12.06 -11.09
C TRP A 15 0.79 11.59 -12.54
N ARG A 16 0.37 12.48 -13.44
CA ARG A 16 0.21 12.16 -14.86
C ARG A 16 1.53 11.74 -15.50
N LEU A 17 2.61 12.43 -15.18
CA LEU A 17 3.96 12.08 -15.64
C LEU A 17 4.43 10.74 -15.07
N LEU A 18 4.20 10.52 -13.77
CA LEU A 18 4.51 9.26 -13.10
C LEU A 18 3.74 8.11 -13.74
N GLN A 19 2.44 8.26 -14.00
CA GLN A 19 1.63 7.26 -14.69
C GLN A 19 2.19 6.94 -16.09
N ALA A 20 2.54 7.96 -16.87
CA ALA A 20 3.08 7.79 -18.21
C ALA A 20 4.44 7.08 -18.23
N THR A 21 5.24 7.24 -17.18
CA THR A 21 6.60 6.68 -17.08
C THR A 21 6.69 5.46 -16.16
N LEU A 22 5.58 5.06 -15.51
CA LEU A 22 5.57 4.08 -14.42
C LEU A 22 6.22 2.76 -14.82
N GLY A 23 5.83 2.20 -15.98
CA GLY A 23 6.36 0.93 -16.44
C GLY A 23 7.88 0.96 -16.67
N ALA A 24 8.39 2.04 -17.28
CA ALA A 24 9.83 2.21 -17.49
C ALA A 24 10.58 2.39 -16.17
N GLN A 25 10.04 3.19 -15.24
CA GLN A 25 10.65 3.40 -13.93
C GLN A 25 10.64 2.13 -13.07
N GLN A 26 9.55 1.36 -13.09
CA GLN A 26 9.47 0.07 -12.39
C GLN A 26 10.41 -0.97 -13.01
N ALA A 27 10.54 -1.01 -14.34
CA ALA A 27 11.50 -1.89 -15.01
C ALA A 27 12.94 -1.53 -14.64
N ALA A 28 13.29 -0.24 -14.66
CA ALA A 28 14.60 0.23 -14.22
C ALA A 28 14.87 -0.08 -12.74
N PHE A 29 13.86 0.07 -11.88
CA PHE A 29 13.93 -0.30 -10.47
C PHE A 29 14.19 -1.81 -10.28
N ALA A 30 13.48 -2.66 -11.03
CA ALA A 30 13.59 -4.11 -10.96
C ALA A 30 14.89 -4.66 -11.56
N ALA A 31 15.47 -3.97 -12.56
CA ALA A 31 16.70 -4.36 -13.24
C ALA A 31 17.97 -4.11 -12.41
N ARG A 32 17.86 -3.46 -11.25
CA ARG A 32 19.00 -3.18 -10.39
C ARG A 32 19.64 -4.47 -9.86
N PRO A 33 20.98 -4.55 -9.76
CA PRO A 33 21.66 -5.75 -9.28
C PRO A 33 21.20 -6.24 -7.90
N ASP A 34 20.97 -5.31 -6.96
CA ASP A 34 20.48 -5.64 -5.62
C ASP A 34 19.09 -6.27 -5.64
N ARG A 35 18.19 -5.78 -6.51
CA ARG A 35 16.81 -6.28 -6.67
C ARG A 35 16.73 -7.58 -7.46
N ALA A 36 17.64 -7.76 -8.42
CA ALA A 36 17.79 -9.01 -9.14
C ALA A 36 18.29 -10.12 -8.20
N ALA A 37 19.31 -9.83 -7.38
CA ALA A 37 19.88 -10.76 -6.42
C ALA A 37 18.89 -11.13 -5.30
N GLU A 38 18.10 -10.17 -4.82
CA GLU A 38 17.02 -10.41 -3.86
C GLU A 38 15.94 -11.33 -4.44
N ALA A 39 15.49 -11.08 -5.67
CA ALA A 39 14.50 -11.91 -6.33
C ALA A 39 15.01 -13.33 -6.62
N ALA A 40 16.29 -13.49 -7.01
CA ALA A 40 16.91 -14.80 -7.16
C ALA A 40 16.92 -15.56 -5.83
N HIS A 41 17.35 -14.91 -4.74
CA HIS A 41 17.35 -15.50 -3.40
C HIS A 41 15.97 -16.00 -2.97
N VAL A 42 14.91 -15.24 -3.26
CA VAL A 42 13.54 -15.68 -2.97
C VAL A 42 13.17 -16.92 -3.78
N ARG A 43 13.40 -16.92 -5.10
CA ARG A 43 13.07 -18.07 -5.96
C ARG A 43 13.79 -19.34 -5.54
N ASP A 44 15.04 -19.22 -5.14
CA ASP A 44 15.88 -20.37 -4.79
C ASP A 44 15.54 -20.97 -3.42
N ARG A 45 15.04 -20.14 -2.48
CA ARG A 45 14.95 -20.52 -1.06
C ARG A 45 13.52 -20.68 -0.56
N ILE A 46 12.54 -19.94 -1.11
CA ILE A 46 11.22 -19.82 -0.49
C ILE A 46 10.47 -21.14 -0.45
N ALA A 47 10.56 -21.98 -1.48
CA ALA A 47 9.87 -23.27 -1.53
C ALA A 47 10.34 -24.27 -0.45
N ALA A 48 11.56 -24.08 0.08
CA ALA A 48 12.10 -24.90 1.15
C ALA A 48 11.69 -24.42 2.56
N VAL A 49 11.07 -23.24 2.68
CA VAL A 49 10.61 -22.70 3.96
C VAL A 49 9.34 -23.40 4.40
N GLN A 50 9.38 -24.19 5.47
CA GLN A 50 8.26 -25.00 5.94
C GLN A 50 7.65 -24.50 7.26
N SER A 51 8.29 -23.53 7.92
CA SER A 51 7.86 -23.02 9.21
C SER A 51 8.11 -21.52 9.38
N ALA A 52 7.49 -20.94 10.41
CA ALA A 52 7.79 -19.57 10.83
C ALA A 52 9.25 -19.43 11.24
N GLU A 53 9.82 -20.44 11.90
CA GLU A 53 11.22 -20.50 12.31
C GLU A 53 12.17 -20.44 11.10
N ASP A 54 11.88 -21.19 10.02
CA ASP A 54 12.65 -21.16 8.79
C ASP A 54 12.65 -19.76 8.15
N LEU A 55 11.46 -19.14 8.06
CA LEU A 55 11.34 -17.79 7.52
C LEU A 55 12.09 -16.77 8.37
N LEU A 56 11.95 -16.87 9.69
CA LEU A 56 12.61 -15.96 10.64
C LEU A 56 14.12 -16.15 10.65
N ALA A 57 14.64 -17.33 10.33
CA ALA A 57 16.07 -17.62 10.27
C ALA A 57 16.75 -16.94 9.07
N ASP A 58 16.05 -16.81 7.94
CA ASP A 58 16.55 -16.12 6.75
C ASP A 58 16.11 -14.66 6.74
N ARG A 59 16.97 -13.77 7.24
CA ARG A 59 16.68 -12.33 7.32
C ARG A 59 16.40 -11.69 5.96
N ARG A 60 16.97 -12.21 4.87
CA ARG A 60 16.74 -11.67 3.52
C ARG A 60 15.33 -12.04 3.04
N LEU A 61 14.94 -13.31 3.20
CA LEU A 61 13.56 -13.73 2.92
C LEU A 61 12.55 -13.01 3.82
N LEU A 62 12.83 -12.88 5.10
CA LEU A 62 11.98 -12.15 6.04
C LEU A 62 11.81 -10.69 5.60
N GLY A 63 12.89 -10.02 5.18
CA GLY A 63 12.84 -8.65 4.67
C GLY A 63 11.91 -8.50 3.46
N VAL A 64 12.03 -9.41 2.49
CA VAL A 64 11.14 -9.42 1.30
C VAL A 64 9.70 -9.71 1.71
N ALA A 65 9.49 -10.72 2.57
CA ALA A 65 8.19 -11.10 3.08
C ALA A 65 7.51 -9.91 3.75
N LEU A 66 8.14 -9.31 4.76
CA LEU A 66 7.60 -8.15 5.47
C LEU A 66 7.36 -6.98 4.52
N GLY A 67 8.29 -6.70 3.60
CA GLY A 67 8.11 -5.61 2.64
C GLY A 67 6.97 -5.85 1.66
N ALA A 68 6.67 -7.09 1.28
CA ALA A 68 5.49 -7.43 0.47
C ALA A 68 4.15 -7.14 1.18
N PHE A 69 4.17 -6.98 2.51
CA PHE A 69 2.99 -6.60 3.32
C PHE A 69 3.13 -5.21 3.97
N GLY A 70 4.22 -4.48 3.70
CA GLY A 70 4.50 -3.15 4.28
C GLY A 70 4.81 -3.18 5.78
N LEU A 71 5.43 -4.25 6.27
CA LEU A 71 5.77 -4.51 7.68
C LEU A 71 7.28 -4.44 7.92
N GLU A 72 8.01 -3.68 7.10
CA GLU A 72 9.49 -3.65 7.10
C GLU A 72 10.08 -3.18 8.43
N ALA A 73 9.39 -2.26 9.11
CA ALA A 73 9.81 -1.71 10.40
C ALA A 73 9.92 -2.79 11.50
N ASP A 74 9.16 -3.88 11.36
CA ASP A 74 9.06 -4.92 12.38
C ASP A 74 10.06 -6.06 12.18
N ILE A 75 11.03 -5.92 11.27
CA ILE A 75 12.06 -6.95 10.98
C ILE A 75 12.86 -7.40 12.20
N ASN A 76 12.93 -6.57 13.25
CA ASN A 76 13.61 -6.90 14.50
C ASN A 76 12.68 -7.47 15.58
N ALA A 77 11.36 -7.41 15.39
CA ALA A 77 10.35 -7.90 16.33
C ALA A 77 10.13 -9.42 16.23
N ARG A 78 11.22 -10.21 16.27
CA ARG A 78 11.20 -11.67 15.95
C ARG A 78 10.21 -12.47 16.80
N ALA A 79 10.11 -12.19 18.09
CA ALA A 79 9.19 -12.91 18.98
C ALA A 79 7.72 -12.65 18.61
N PHE A 80 7.40 -11.40 18.32
CA PHE A 80 6.07 -11.00 17.88
C PHE A 80 5.74 -11.58 16.49
N LEU A 81 6.66 -11.48 15.53
CA LEU A 81 6.50 -12.07 14.21
C LEU A 81 6.31 -13.59 14.27
N ARG A 82 7.00 -14.29 15.17
CA ARG A 82 6.77 -15.72 15.43
C ARG A 82 5.32 -15.95 15.83
N GLN A 83 4.83 -15.26 16.86
CA GLN A 83 3.45 -15.40 17.33
C GLN A 83 2.41 -15.10 16.24
N VAL A 84 2.67 -14.09 15.41
CA VAL A 84 1.81 -13.76 14.27
C VAL A 84 1.80 -14.89 13.25
N LEU A 85 2.96 -15.41 12.86
CA LEU A 85 3.10 -16.41 11.80
C LEU A 85 2.60 -17.80 12.23
N THR A 86 2.75 -18.17 13.50
CA THR A 86 2.32 -19.48 14.03
C THR A 86 0.88 -19.48 14.53
N GLY A 87 0.24 -18.31 14.69
CA GLY A 87 -1.15 -18.22 15.16
C GLY A 87 -2.13 -18.81 14.14
N ASP A 88 -3.13 -19.56 14.62
CA ASP A 88 -4.17 -20.13 13.76
C ASP A 88 -5.15 -19.03 13.30
N PRO A 89 -5.25 -18.73 11.99
CA PRO A 89 -6.20 -17.76 11.48
C PRO A 89 -7.66 -18.20 11.61
N GLY A 90 -7.92 -19.49 11.83
CA GLY A 90 -9.25 -20.07 12.06
C GLY A 90 -9.76 -19.90 13.50
N ASP A 91 -8.87 -19.71 14.47
CA ASP A 91 -9.25 -19.48 15.87
C ASP A 91 -9.57 -17.99 16.11
N PRO A 92 -10.84 -17.63 16.42
CA PRO A 92 -11.22 -16.24 16.70
C PRO A 92 -10.45 -15.60 17.87
N ALA A 93 -9.94 -16.41 18.80
CA ALA A 93 -9.17 -15.95 19.96
C ALA A 93 -7.69 -15.72 19.66
N ALA A 94 -7.17 -16.21 18.53
CA ALA A 94 -5.76 -16.08 18.17
C ALA A 94 -5.32 -14.61 18.06
N LEU A 95 -4.09 -14.31 18.50
CA LEU A 95 -3.51 -12.97 18.49
C LEU A 95 -3.68 -12.30 17.12
N VAL A 96 -3.37 -13.03 16.05
CA VAL A 96 -3.39 -12.52 14.68
C VAL A 96 -4.76 -11.97 14.25
N ASN A 97 -5.86 -12.53 14.77
CA ASN A 97 -7.22 -12.09 14.49
C ASN A 97 -7.60 -10.82 15.29
N ARG A 98 -6.98 -10.63 16.45
CA ARG A 98 -7.23 -9.52 17.39
C ARG A 98 -6.39 -8.27 17.10
N LEU A 99 -5.35 -8.39 16.27
CA LEU A 99 -4.56 -7.23 15.84
C LEU A 99 -5.42 -6.23 15.07
N ALA A 100 -5.24 -4.94 15.41
CA ALA A 100 -5.87 -3.83 14.71
C ALA A 100 -5.37 -3.73 13.26
N ASP A 101 -4.05 -3.90 13.07
CA ASP A 101 -3.43 -3.92 11.76
C ASP A 101 -3.61 -5.27 11.07
N LYS A 102 -4.50 -5.30 10.08
CA LYS A 102 -4.86 -6.52 9.33
C LYS A 102 -3.76 -7.01 8.39
N ARG A 103 -2.67 -6.25 8.20
CA ARG A 103 -1.52 -6.68 7.39
C ARG A 103 -0.82 -7.90 7.99
N TYR A 104 -0.82 -8.02 9.31
CA TYR A 104 -0.29 -9.21 10.00
C TYR A 104 -1.10 -10.47 9.72
N LEU A 105 -2.43 -10.35 9.68
CA LEU A 105 -3.32 -11.44 9.28
C LEU A 105 -3.14 -11.80 7.80
N ALA A 106 -2.94 -10.81 6.94
CA ALA A 106 -2.62 -11.05 5.53
C ALA A 106 -1.30 -11.80 5.36
N LEU A 107 -0.25 -11.40 6.09
CA LEU A 107 1.05 -12.10 6.13
C LEU A 107 0.88 -13.55 6.61
N ASN A 108 0.22 -13.76 7.75
CA ASN A 108 -0.04 -15.10 8.30
C ASN A 108 -0.76 -15.99 7.27
N ARG A 109 -1.86 -15.52 6.69
CA ARG A 109 -2.65 -16.28 5.69
C ARG A 109 -1.91 -16.53 4.39
N ALA A 110 -1.01 -15.62 4.00
CA ALA A 110 -0.22 -15.79 2.79
C ALA A 110 0.78 -16.94 2.94
N PHE A 111 1.45 -17.06 4.09
CA PHE A 111 2.44 -18.11 4.33
C PHE A 111 1.81 -19.42 4.83
N GLY A 112 0.75 -19.33 5.64
CA GLY A 112 -0.06 -20.46 6.08
C GLY A 112 0.57 -21.35 7.15
N PHE A 113 1.56 -20.87 7.93
CA PHE A 113 2.25 -21.72 8.91
C PHE A 113 1.41 -22.11 10.14
N GLY A 114 0.43 -21.29 10.53
CA GLY A 114 -0.37 -21.51 11.74
C GLY A 114 -1.69 -22.25 11.54
N GLY A 115 -2.11 -22.50 10.29
CA GLY A 115 -3.39 -23.15 9.98
C GLY A 115 -3.26 -24.65 9.70
N PRO A 116 -4.38 -25.39 9.61
CA PRO A 116 -4.36 -26.77 9.18
C PRO A 116 -3.95 -26.86 7.70
N GLY A 117 -2.87 -27.57 7.40
CA GLY A 117 -2.39 -27.81 6.04
C GLY A 117 -0.88 -27.63 5.88
N ALA A 118 -0.40 -27.84 4.65
CA ALA A 118 0.98 -27.55 4.31
C ALA A 118 1.19 -26.03 4.14
N PRO A 119 2.39 -25.51 4.45
CA PRO A 119 2.76 -24.13 4.13
C PRO A 119 2.56 -23.82 2.65
N ARG A 120 2.15 -22.59 2.36
CA ARG A 120 1.82 -22.13 1.00
C ARG A 120 3.05 -21.72 0.19
N THR A 121 4.22 -21.76 0.81
CA THR A 121 5.51 -21.33 0.26
C THR A 121 5.94 -22.11 -0.98
N GLY A 122 5.49 -23.38 -1.09
CA GLY A 122 5.71 -24.23 -2.26
C GLY A 122 4.65 -24.13 -3.37
N GLU A 123 3.61 -23.31 -3.20
CA GLU A 123 2.58 -23.14 -4.23
C GLU A 123 3.16 -22.55 -5.52
N ALA A 124 2.65 -23.00 -6.67
CA ALA A 124 3.06 -22.47 -7.97
C ALA A 124 2.87 -20.94 -8.03
N GLY A 125 3.94 -20.25 -8.41
CA GLY A 125 3.99 -18.79 -8.51
C GLY A 125 4.01 -18.04 -7.17
N PHE A 126 4.11 -18.72 -6.02
CA PHE A 126 4.21 -18.05 -4.71
C PHE A 126 5.40 -17.08 -4.67
N ALA A 127 6.58 -17.55 -5.09
CA ALA A 127 7.79 -16.75 -5.16
C ALA A 127 7.60 -15.47 -5.99
N ASP A 128 7.09 -15.61 -7.22
CA ASP A 128 6.91 -14.47 -8.12
C ASP A 128 5.86 -13.48 -7.62
N ARG A 129 4.77 -13.94 -7.01
CA ARG A 129 3.78 -13.07 -6.36
C ARG A 129 4.40 -12.29 -5.20
N LEU A 130 5.19 -12.95 -4.36
CA LEU A 130 5.87 -12.31 -3.23
C LEU A 130 6.87 -11.25 -3.69
N ILE A 131 7.68 -11.59 -4.69
CA ILE A 131 8.66 -10.67 -5.32
C ILE A 131 7.94 -9.47 -5.94
N ALA A 132 6.85 -9.69 -6.68
CA ALA A 132 6.09 -8.62 -7.31
C ALA A 132 5.51 -7.64 -6.27
N ALA A 133 4.85 -8.16 -5.23
CA ALA A 133 4.30 -7.35 -4.15
C ALA A 133 5.37 -6.54 -3.40
N HIS A 134 6.52 -7.16 -3.10
CA HIS A 134 7.65 -6.45 -2.47
C HIS A 134 8.21 -5.34 -3.35
N ARG A 135 8.37 -5.60 -4.66
CA ARG A 135 8.89 -4.62 -5.62
C ARG A 135 7.94 -3.44 -5.78
N GLU A 136 6.65 -3.70 -5.90
CA GLU A 136 5.64 -2.65 -6.04
C GLU A 136 5.62 -1.72 -4.81
N ARG A 137 5.62 -2.30 -3.60
CA ARG A 137 5.66 -1.51 -2.35
C ARG A 137 6.99 -0.77 -2.17
N SER A 138 8.10 -1.40 -2.50
CA SER A 138 9.42 -0.75 -2.44
C SER A 138 9.54 0.42 -3.43
N PHE A 139 8.96 0.27 -4.63
CA PHE A 139 8.90 1.35 -5.61
C PHE A 139 8.00 2.49 -5.11
N ALA A 140 6.81 2.18 -4.59
CA ALA A 140 5.92 3.19 -4.02
C ALA A 140 6.55 3.90 -2.81
N ALA A 141 7.33 3.20 -1.99
CA ALA A 141 8.11 3.79 -0.91
C ALA A 141 9.16 4.78 -1.46
N ALA A 142 9.93 4.39 -2.48
CA ALA A 142 10.90 5.27 -3.12
C ALA A 142 10.25 6.53 -3.74
N VAL A 143 9.04 6.40 -4.29
CA VAL A 143 8.25 7.55 -4.76
C VAL A 143 7.85 8.45 -3.59
N GLY A 144 7.47 7.86 -2.45
CA GLY A 144 7.09 8.62 -1.26
C GLY A 144 8.21 9.39 -0.58
N GLU A 145 9.47 8.95 -0.75
CA GLU A 145 10.63 9.73 -0.32
C GLU A 145 10.79 11.03 -1.13
N GLN A 146 10.26 11.07 -2.36
CA GLN A 146 10.24 12.28 -3.20
C GLN A 146 8.94 13.08 -2.99
N ASP A 147 7.81 12.39 -3.02
CA ASP A 147 6.48 12.98 -2.89
C ASP A 147 5.54 12.01 -2.12
N PRO A 148 5.25 12.29 -0.83
CA PRO A 148 4.35 11.48 -0.01
C PRO A 148 2.94 11.37 -0.59
N ALA A 149 2.47 12.40 -1.30
CA ALA A 149 1.14 12.40 -1.87
C ALA A 149 1.05 11.39 -3.03
N LEU A 150 2.05 11.38 -3.91
CA LEU A 150 2.11 10.42 -5.01
C LEU A 150 2.27 8.98 -4.53
N ARG A 151 2.95 8.73 -3.41
CA ARG A 151 2.97 7.39 -2.78
C ARG A 151 1.58 6.93 -2.38
N LEU A 152 0.79 7.78 -1.74
CA LEU A 152 -0.59 7.44 -1.37
C LEU A 152 -1.47 7.19 -2.61
N ALA A 153 -1.29 7.99 -3.66
CA ALA A 153 -1.97 7.78 -4.94
C ALA A 153 -1.58 6.45 -5.61
N LEU A 154 -0.30 6.04 -5.56
CA LEU A 154 0.13 4.72 -6.02
C LEU A 154 -0.51 3.58 -5.22
N ASN A 155 -0.47 3.66 -3.89
CA ASN A 155 -1.04 2.61 -3.04
C ASN A 155 -2.56 2.44 -3.25
N LEU A 156 -3.28 3.53 -3.51
CA LEU A 156 -4.71 3.49 -3.85
C LEU A 156 -4.97 2.58 -5.06
N ARG A 157 -4.13 2.64 -6.10
CA ARG A 157 -4.31 1.87 -7.33
C ARG A 157 -4.22 0.36 -7.12
N THR A 158 -3.50 -0.08 -6.09
CA THR A 158 -3.33 -1.49 -5.76
C THR A 158 -4.37 -1.93 -4.74
N GLU A 159 -4.54 -1.17 -3.66
CA GLU A 159 -5.39 -1.57 -2.52
C GLU A 159 -6.88 -1.43 -2.79
N LEU A 160 -7.31 -0.41 -3.54
CA LEU A 160 -8.74 -0.18 -3.77
C LEU A 160 -9.38 -1.27 -4.64
N PRO A 161 -8.75 -1.71 -5.75
CA PRO A 161 -9.24 -2.87 -6.51
C PRO A 161 -9.29 -4.17 -5.72
N GLU A 162 -8.30 -4.42 -4.84
CA GLU A 162 -8.31 -5.61 -3.97
C GLU A 162 -9.53 -5.62 -3.05
N ILE A 163 -9.85 -4.48 -2.43
CA ILE A 163 -11.06 -4.36 -1.58
C ILE A 163 -12.33 -4.46 -2.43
N ALA A 164 -12.35 -3.85 -3.61
CA ALA A 164 -13.48 -3.90 -4.53
C ALA A 164 -13.79 -5.34 -4.99
N ALA A 165 -12.76 -6.15 -5.24
CA ALA A 165 -12.88 -7.56 -5.61
C ALA A 165 -13.26 -8.47 -4.43
N GLY A 166 -13.12 -7.97 -3.19
CA GLY A 166 -13.48 -8.71 -1.97
C GLY A 166 -14.95 -9.12 -1.94
N GLN A 167 -15.21 -10.30 -1.36
CA GLN A 167 -16.56 -10.80 -1.12
C GLN A 167 -17.22 -10.00 0.01
N GLY A 168 -18.54 -9.81 -0.07
CA GLY A 168 -19.33 -9.14 0.97
C GLY A 168 -20.11 -7.91 0.48
N SER A 169 -20.86 -7.34 1.42
CA SER A 169 -21.72 -6.18 1.17
C SER A 169 -20.90 -4.91 0.86
N GLU A 170 -21.55 -3.92 0.27
CA GLU A 170 -20.95 -2.61 0.00
C GLU A 170 -20.41 -1.96 1.29
N ASN A 171 -21.12 -2.09 2.41
CA ASN A 171 -20.68 -1.55 3.69
C ASN A 171 -19.41 -2.25 4.21
N ALA A 172 -19.29 -3.57 4.02
CA ALA A 172 -18.08 -4.31 4.41
C ALA A 172 -16.84 -3.79 3.66
N LYS A 173 -16.99 -3.48 2.35
CA LYS A 173 -15.93 -2.88 1.54
C LYS A 173 -15.55 -1.49 2.03
N TRP A 174 -16.53 -0.65 2.38
CA TRP A 174 -16.24 0.66 2.97
C TRP A 174 -15.56 0.57 4.33
N TYR A 175 -15.95 -0.36 5.21
CA TYR A 175 -15.23 -0.57 6.46
C TYR A 175 -13.78 -1.02 6.21
N ALA A 176 -13.53 -1.82 5.17
CA ALA A 176 -12.16 -2.16 4.77
C ALA A 176 -11.38 -0.94 4.27
N VAL A 177 -12.01 -0.05 3.50
CA VAL A 177 -11.43 1.25 3.10
C VAL A 177 -11.07 2.09 4.32
N LEU A 178 -12.00 2.21 5.30
CA LEU A 178 -11.78 2.94 6.55
C LEU A 178 -10.71 2.27 7.44
N ALA A 179 -10.59 0.94 7.40
CA ALA A 179 -9.60 0.21 8.17
C ALA A 179 -8.18 0.37 7.60
N SER A 180 -8.01 0.65 6.30
CA SER A 180 -6.70 0.95 5.71
C SER A 180 -6.31 2.41 6.00
N PRO A 181 -5.23 2.68 6.76
CA PRO A 181 -4.81 4.06 7.05
C PRO A 181 -4.48 4.86 5.79
N ARG A 182 -3.93 4.19 4.76
CA ARG A 182 -3.53 4.81 3.50
C ARG A 182 -4.74 5.19 2.66
N LEU A 183 -5.68 4.27 2.48
CA LEU A 183 -6.92 4.56 1.76
C LEU A 183 -7.74 5.61 2.48
N ARG A 184 -7.92 5.47 3.81
CA ARG A 184 -8.59 6.47 4.63
C ARG A 184 -7.99 7.87 4.41
N ALA A 185 -6.67 8.01 4.48
CA ALA A 185 -6.01 9.30 4.25
C ALA A 185 -6.32 9.90 2.87
N VAL A 186 -6.34 9.08 1.82
CA VAL A 186 -6.69 9.53 0.46
C VAL A 186 -8.15 10.00 0.39
N PHE A 187 -9.11 9.22 0.89
CA PHE A 187 -10.53 9.56 0.84
C PHE A 187 -10.85 10.79 1.72
N GLU A 188 -10.34 10.84 2.94
CA GLU A 188 -10.52 11.99 3.84
C GLU A 188 -9.96 13.27 3.23
N THR A 189 -8.74 13.20 2.68
CA THR A 189 -8.13 14.34 2.01
C THR A 189 -8.93 14.71 0.77
N ALA A 190 -9.26 13.78 -0.13
CA ALA A 190 -10.05 14.05 -1.33
C ALA A 190 -11.39 14.71 -1.01
N PHE A 191 -12.03 14.35 0.11
CA PHE A 191 -13.33 14.87 0.51
C PHE A 191 -13.26 16.05 1.49
N GLY A 192 -12.06 16.45 1.91
CA GLY A 192 -11.85 17.62 2.76
C GLY A 192 -12.36 17.40 4.17
N LEU A 193 -12.24 16.16 4.65
CA LEU A 193 -12.63 15.77 6.00
C LEU A 193 -11.49 16.11 6.96
N PRO A 194 -11.78 16.75 8.11
CA PRO A 194 -10.76 17.09 9.10
C PRO A 194 -10.27 15.83 9.83
N LYS A 195 -9.06 15.87 10.40
CA LYS A 195 -8.51 14.74 11.18
C LYS A 195 -9.40 14.28 12.35
N ALA A 196 -10.16 15.19 12.95
CA ALA A 196 -11.13 14.87 14.01
C ALA A 196 -12.25 13.93 13.54
N PHE A 197 -12.45 13.79 12.24
CA PHE A 197 -13.39 12.84 11.66
C PHE A 197 -13.09 11.40 12.07
N ALA A 198 -11.82 11.02 12.20
CA ALA A 198 -11.44 9.67 12.62
C ALA A 198 -11.87 9.31 14.05
N ALA A 199 -12.23 10.31 14.88
CA ALA A 199 -12.60 10.13 16.28
C ALA A 199 -14.10 9.88 16.49
N ILE A 200 -14.95 10.05 15.47
CA ILE A 200 -16.39 9.81 15.61
C ILE A 200 -16.73 8.33 15.45
N ASP A 201 -17.96 7.96 15.80
CA ASP A 201 -18.48 6.61 15.61
C ASP A 201 -18.31 6.08 14.17
N ILE A 202 -17.94 4.80 14.04
CA ILE A 202 -17.55 4.21 12.75
C ILE A 202 -18.73 4.16 11.75
N ASP A 203 -19.96 4.02 12.21
CA ASP A 203 -21.14 4.00 11.34
C ASP A 203 -21.46 5.39 10.83
N ARG A 204 -21.21 6.42 11.65
CA ARG A 204 -21.26 7.82 11.20
C ARG A 204 -20.15 8.13 10.20
N GLN A 205 -18.94 7.62 10.42
CA GLN A 205 -17.85 7.76 9.45
C GLN A 205 -18.25 7.15 8.10
N LEU A 206 -18.78 5.92 8.11
CA LEU A 206 -19.28 5.24 6.93
C LEU A 206 -20.32 6.08 6.17
N ALA A 207 -21.36 6.56 6.87
CA ALA A 207 -22.43 7.34 6.25
C ALA A 207 -21.92 8.62 5.58
N VAL A 208 -21.04 9.37 6.27
CA VAL A 208 -20.43 10.59 5.72
C VAL A 208 -19.55 10.26 4.51
N MET A 209 -18.74 9.21 4.59
CA MET A 209 -17.83 8.84 3.50
C MET A 209 -18.60 8.47 2.23
N LYS A 210 -19.67 7.68 2.36
CA LYS A 210 -20.56 7.31 1.26
C LYS A 210 -21.26 8.53 0.66
N ALA A 211 -21.78 9.42 1.50
CA ALA A 211 -22.42 10.66 1.02
C ALA A 211 -21.44 11.55 0.25
N LYS A 212 -20.22 11.71 0.75
CA LYS A 212 -19.15 12.48 0.09
C LYS A 212 -18.71 11.83 -1.23
N ALA A 213 -18.56 10.51 -1.25
CA ALA A 213 -18.25 9.76 -2.46
C ALA A 213 -19.34 9.94 -3.53
N LYS A 214 -20.61 9.77 -3.15
CA LYS A 214 -21.73 10.01 -4.06
C LYS A 214 -21.76 11.43 -4.62
N ALA A 215 -21.50 12.43 -3.77
CA ALA A 215 -21.49 13.83 -4.18
C ALA A 215 -20.29 14.19 -5.09
N ALA A 216 -19.10 13.67 -4.78
CA ALA A 216 -17.86 14.04 -5.48
C ALA A 216 -17.55 13.17 -6.70
N LEU A 217 -17.96 11.89 -6.67
CA LEU A 217 -17.64 10.87 -7.67
C LEU A 217 -18.88 10.34 -8.41
N GLY A 218 -20.08 10.73 -7.98
CA GLY A 218 -21.35 10.28 -8.56
C GLY A 218 -21.80 8.88 -8.10
N THR A 219 -21.02 8.20 -7.26
CA THR A 219 -21.32 6.85 -6.76
C THR A 219 -20.72 6.64 -5.37
N ASP A 220 -21.37 5.81 -4.56
CA ASP A 220 -20.86 5.29 -3.29
C ASP A 220 -20.51 3.81 -3.37
N SER A 221 -20.46 3.22 -4.57
CA SER A 221 -20.03 1.84 -4.74
C SER A 221 -18.52 1.76 -4.87
N VAL A 222 -17.85 1.08 -3.93
CA VAL A 222 -16.40 0.87 -3.92
C VAL A 222 -15.92 0.20 -5.23
N PRO A 223 -16.58 -0.86 -5.74
CA PRO A 223 -16.25 -1.41 -7.06
C PRO A 223 -16.34 -0.40 -8.21
N ALA A 224 -17.41 0.40 -8.27
CA ALA A 224 -17.55 1.42 -9.32
C ALA A 224 -16.49 2.53 -9.16
N ILE A 225 -16.14 2.90 -7.92
CA ILE A 225 -15.06 3.84 -7.67
C ILE A 225 -13.74 3.27 -8.16
N ALA A 226 -13.42 2.03 -7.79
CA ALA A 226 -12.18 1.36 -8.19
C ALA A 226 -12.03 1.25 -9.71
N ALA A 227 -13.09 0.83 -10.40
CA ALA A 227 -13.06 0.58 -11.84
C ALA A 227 -13.17 1.87 -12.68
N GLU A 228 -14.03 2.80 -12.29
CA GLU A 228 -14.45 3.91 -13.16
C GLU A 228 -14.07 5.29 -12.61
N ARG A 229 -13.93 5.45 -11.29
CA ARG A 229 -13.71 6.76 -10.65
C ARG A 229 -12.36 6.92 -9.95
N SER A 230 -11.46 5.93 -10.07
CA SER A 230 -10.14 5.96 -9.43
C SER A 230 -9.34 7.20 -9.83
N GLU A 231 -9.30 7.55 -11.11
CA GLU A 231 -8.56 8.74 -11.58
C GLU A 231 -9.20 10.04 -11.07
N ALA A 232 -10.52 10.11 -11.00
CA ALA A 232 -11.22 11.27 -10.44
C ALA A 232 -10.94 11.43 -8.94
N LEU A 233 -10.92 10.33 -8.19
CA LEU A 233 -10.55 10.31 -6.78
C LEU A 233 -9.10 10.78 -6.57
N VAL A 234 -8.15 10.24 -7.34
CA VAL A 234 -6.73 10.66 -7.27
C VAL A 234 -6.58 12.14 -7.60
N ARG A 235 -7.27 12.64 -8.63
CA ARG A 235 -7.26 14.05 -8.99
C ARG A 235 -7.75 14.93 -7.85
N LEU A 236 -8.91 14.61 -7.25
CA LEU A 236 -9.45 15.36 -6.10
C LEU A 236 -8.51 15.34 -4.90
N TYR A 237 -7.92 14.18 -4.62
CA TYR A 237 -6.94 13.99 -3.57
C TYR A 237 -5.72 14.90 -3.78
N LEU A 238 -5.06 14.83 -4.94
CA LEU A 238 -3.83 15.57 -5.21
C LEU A 238 -4.07 17.08 -5.24
N LEU A 239 -5.17 17.53 -5.87
CA LEU A 239 -5.54 18.95 -5.88
C LEU A 239 -5.68 19.53 -4.47
N ARG A 240 -6.13 18.73 -3.50
CA ARG A 240 -6.32 19.16 -2.11
C ARG A 240 -5.08 18.95 -1.25
N ALA A 241 -4.27 17.93 -1.54
CA ALA A 241 -2.96 17.75 -0.92
C ALA A 241 -2.03 18.93 -1.22
N ASP A 242 -2.00 19.41 -2.47
CA ASP A 242 -1.19 20.57 -2.89
C ASP A 242 -1.68 21.90 -2.28
N ALA A 243 -2.99 22.02 -2.07
CA ALA A 243 -3.60 23.20 -1.46
C ALA A 243 -3.41 23.27 0.07
N GLY A 244 -2.87 22.21 0.69
CA GLY A 244 -2.62 22.12 2.12
C GLY A 244 -1.46 22.99 2.63
N PRO A 245 -1.28 23.08 3.97
CA PRO A 245 -0.15 23.77 4.57
C PRO A 245 1.19 23.14 4.12
N PRO A 246 2.31 23.90 4.17
CA PRO A 246 3.60 23.54 3.54
C PRO A 246 4.14 22.14 3.81
N GLY A 247 3.79 21.50 4.93
CA GLY A 247 4.19 20.13 5.26
C GLY A 247 3.57 19.02 4.38
N LEU A 248 2.65 19.35 3.47
CA LEU A 248 2.07 18.44 2.47
C LEU A 248 2.43 18.80 1.03
N ARG A 249 3.18 19.89 0.80
CA ARG A 249 3.58 20.33 -0.54
C ARG A 249 4.77 19.51 -1.01
N GLY A 250 4.51 18.50 -1.84
CA GLY A 250 5.54 17.78 -2.59
C GLY A 250 6.12 18.70 -3.67
N GLY A 251 7.18 19.41 -3.34
CA GLY A 251 7.88 20.29 -4.29
C GLY A 251 8.48 21.50 -3.62
N ASP A 252 9.77 21.71 -3.86
CA ASP A 252 10.49 22.89 -3.40
C ASP A 252 9.87 24.15 -4.05
N PRO A 253 9.30 25.10 -3.28
CA PRO A 253 8.72 26.33 -3.83
C PRO A 253 9.74 27.16 -4.63
N ALA A 254 11.04 26.90 -4.46
CA ALA A 254 12.09 27.49 -5.27
C ALA A 254 11.99 27.12 -6.77
N ALA A 255 11.50 25.93 -7.12
CA ALA A 255 11.44 25.47 -8.52
C ALA A 255 10.38 26.22 -9.34
N VAL A 256 9.26 26.61 -8.71
CA VAL A 256 8.19 27.38 -9.37
C VAL A 256 8.61 28.85 -9.53
N ALA A 257 9.32 29.40 -8.55
CA ALA A 257 9.83 30.77 -8.63
C ALA A 257 10.91 30.94 -9.73
N LEU A 258 11.77 29.93 -9.93
CA LEU A 258 12.79 29.96 -10.97
C LEU A 258 12.23 29.86 -12.41
N GLN A 259 11.09 29.19 -12.61
CA GLN A 259 10.41 29.17 -13.91
C GLN A 259 9.72 30.50 -14.24
N LEU A 260 9.32 31.28 -13.23
CA LEU A 260 8.69 32.58 -13.42
C LEU A 260 9.71 33.72 -13.60
N LEU A 261 10.95 33.55 -13.10
CA LEU A 261 12.01 34.56 -13.20
C LEU A 261 12.98 34.34 -14.36
N GLY A 262 13.03 33.14 -14.95
CA GLY A 262 13.90 32.82 -16.11
C GLY A 262 13.24 32.97 -17.48
N GLY A 263 11.98 33.40 -17.54
CA GLY A 263 11.18 33.49 -18.78
C GLY A 263 10.94 34.93 -19.26
N GLY A 264 11.93 35.82 -19.13
CA GLY A 264 11.92 37.18 -19.66
C GLY A 264 13.12 37.43 -20.55
#